data_AF-A0A098EAA8-F1
#
_entry.id   AF-A0A098EAA8-F1
#
_cell.length_a   1.000
_cell.length_b   1.000
_cell.length_c   1.000
_cell.angle_alpha   90.00
_cell.angle_beta   90.00
_cell.angle_gamma   90.00
#
_symmetry.space_group_name_H-M   'P 1'
#
loop_
_entity.id
_entity.type
_entity.pdbx_description
1 polymer ?
#
loop_
_entity_poly.entity_id
_entity_poly.type
_entity_poly.pdbx_seq_one_letter_code
_entity_poly.pdbx_strand_id
1 'polypeptide(L)'
;MAENKFLTYIQNRILKGDYRGVHISQHNRLPFDKVLKILATINNIAGNNRFEIHVGDWNEAKQENCDIYYKIVDDLKEHLKQGTVNSLKKNIFPDLDVMGFLHRHTMKGDLALRERRNHIQFVELTDLAEKFINESKPRKQYKMYVEAVERLLEPILDELFYLLYKEFESINVYEYMLIVSDETLKTESKIELIKAYRRLKKIQQIQIKKYIKKKFNEINKKAQNKNEMRDFNNWYNESLQIFNLLNQTIYFKTFGKTTLMLGLSQEAFETLAKRSQIQKDKYFEWHNIQRSEEYQLHHIYPVSYFTTKKELSLIDDYRNLIYIKNTKHAEIPHDNNLFVKLDYRNEKILLVNPINARDYIDITNDVLININNLPVVIDYNKKLLSNVM
;
A
#
# COMPACT_ATOMS: atom_id res chain seq x y z
N MET A 1 -33.12 -5.23 5.87
CA MET A 1 -31.74 -5.71 5.61
C MET A 1 -31.02 -5.73 6.93
N ALA A 2 -30.43 -6.85 7.34
CA ALA A 2 -29.59 -6.87 8.53
C ALA A 2 -28.49 -5.80 8.36
N GLU A 3 -28.34 -4.94 9.36
CA GLU A 3 -27.35 -3.87 9.35
C GLU A 3 -25.96 -4.51 9.19
N ASN A 4 -25.25 -4.17 8.11
CA ASN A 4 -23.93 -4.74 7.87
C ASN A 4 -22.99 -4.23 8.98
N LYS A 5 -22.52 -5.12 9.86
CA LYS A 5 -21.65 -4.80 11.01
C LYS A 5 -20.47 -3.89 10.65
N PHE A 6 -19.90 -4.04 9.44
CA PHE A 6 -18.81 -3.19 8.97
C PHE A 6 -19.23 -1.72 8.79
N LEU A 7 -20.45 -1.47 8.29
CA LEU A 7 -20.95 -0.10 8.08
C LEU A 7 -21.11 0.65 9.41
N THR A 8 -21.69 0.00 10.42
CA THR A 8 -21.83 0.58 11.77
C THR A 8 -20.46 0.85 12.39
N TYR A 9 -19.54 -0.11 12.28
CA TYR A 9 -18.17 0.02 12.78
C TYR A 9 -17.42 1.20 12.12
N ILE A 10 -17.41 1.28 10.79
CA ILE A 10 -16.60 2.29 10.10
C ILE A 10 -17.13 3.71 10.33
N GLN A 11 -18.44 3.88 10.50
CA GLN A 11 -19.05 5.18 10.85
C GLN A 11 -18.54 5.70 12.19
N ASN A 12 -18.31 4.82 13.17
CA ASN A 12 -17.78 5.21 14.47
C ASN A 12 -16.26 5.40 14.43
N ARG A 13 -15.52 4.51 13.76
CA ARG A 13 -14.06 4.56 13.68
C ARG A 13 -13.55 5.90 13.12
N ILE A 14 -14.17 6.39 12.04
CA ILE A 14 -13.70 7.60 11.35
C ILE A 14 -13.88 8.90 12.15
N LEU A 15 -14.66 8.87 13.23
CA LEU A 15 -14.86 10.00 14.13
C LEU A 15 -13.75 10.08 15.21
N LYS A 16 -13.13 8.96 15.56
CA LYS A 16 -12.10 8.91 16.61
C LYS A 16 -10.83 9.67 16.19
N GLY A 17 -10.10 10.18 17.18
CA GLY A 17 -8.82 10.88 16.97
C GLY A 17 -7.70 9.98 16.45
N ASP A 18 -7.74 8.71 16.85
CA ASP A 18 -6.81 7.63 16.52
C ASP A 18 -7.29 6.77 15.33
N TYR A 19 -8.19 7.28 14.48
CA TYR A 19 -8.83 6.52 13.40
C TYR A 19 -7.86 5.74 12.50
N ARG A 20 -6.62 6.23 12.34
CA ARG A 20 -5.57 5.60 11.53
C ARG A 20 -5.06 4.29 12.15
N GLY A 21 -5.15 4.18 13.46
CA GLY A 21 -4.69 3.03 14.24
C GLY A 21 -3.17 2.93 14.27
N VAL A 22 -2.64 1.74 13.96
CA VAL A 22 -1.20 1.46 14.02
C VAL A 22 -0.37 2.46 13.19
N HIS A 23 0.65 3.04 13.84
CA HIS A 23 1.64 3.93 13.24
C HIS A 23 3.06 3.38 13.41
N ILE A 24 3.63 2.80 12.34
CA ILE A 24 4.95 2.13 12.40
C ILE A 24 6.08 2.93 11.74
N SER A 25 5.82 3.64 10.63
CA SER A 25 6.85 4.43 9.95
C SER A 25 6.18 5.57 9.19
N GLN A 26 6.62 6.81 9.42
CA GLN A 26 6.00 7.99 8.81
C GLN A 26 6.70 8.35 7.49
N HIS A 27 6.00 8.21 6.36
CA HIS A 27 6.35 8.79 5.06
C HIS A 27 7.69 8.35 4.42
N ASN A 28 8.32 7.29 4.91
CA ASN A 28 9.63 6.84 4.45
C ASN A 28 9.60 5.44 3.85
N ARG A 29 10.03 5.34 2.58
CA ARG A 29 10.53 4.06 2.07
C ARG A 29 11.94 3.86 2.60
N LEU A 30 12.18 2.75 3.28
CA LEU A 30 13.48 2.33 3.82
C LEU A 30 13.97 1.03 3.15
N PRO A 31 14.16 1.00 1.82
CA PRO A 31 14.74 -0.17 1.16
C PRO A 31 16.18 -0.39 1.62
N PHE A 32 16.66 -1.63 1.49
CA PHE A 32 18.00 -2.07 1.90
C PHE A 32 19.11 -1.07 1.52
N ASP A 33 19.24 -0.73 0.24
CA ASP A 33 20.32 0.15 -0.25
C ASP A 33 20.26 1.55 0.37
N LYS A 34 19.05 2.07 0.63
CA LYS A 34 18.88 3.38 1.25
C LYS A 34 19.30 3.35 2.71
N VAL A 35 18.89 2.32 3.45
CA VAL A 35 19.30 2.15 4.85
C VAL A 35 20.81 2.01 4.95
N LEU A 36 21.42 1.16 4.11
CA LEU A 36 22.87 0.98 4.06
C LEU A 36 23.59 2.29 3.75
N LYS A 37 23.14 3.04 2.73
CA LYS A 37 23.76 4.33 2.37
C LYS A 37 23.65 5.36 3.49
N ILE A 38 22.49 5.47 4.16
CA ILE A 38 22.31 6.39 5.28
C ILE A 38 23.27 6.04 6.42
N LEU A 39 23.30 4.78 6.84
CA LEU A 39 24.15 4.34 7.95
C LEU A 39 25.64 4.48 7.60
N ALA A 40 26.05 4.16 6.38
CA ALA A 40 27.42 4.34 5.90
C ALA A 40 27.82 5.83 5.88
N THR A 41 26.96 6.74 5.43
CA THR A 41 27.23 8.19 5.47
C THR A 41 27.39 8.68 6.92
N ILE A 42 26.53 8.23 7.85
CA ILE A 42 26.67 8.58 9.27
C ILE A 42 28.01 8.06 9.80
N ASN A 43 28.37 6.80 9.53
CA ASN A 43 29.60 6.19 10.01
C ASN A 43 30.85 6.90 9.44
N ASN A 44 30.84 7.28 8.17
CA ASN A 44 31.96 7.98 7.54
C ASN A 44 32.19 9.39 8.13
N ILE A 45 31.14 10.05 8.62
CA ILE A 45 31.22 11.43 9.11
C ILE A 45 31.41 11.48 10.63
N ALA A 46 30.65 10.68 11.37
CA ALA A 46 30.62 10.69 12.83
C ALA A 46 31.33 9.47 13.47
N GLY A 47 31.52 8.38 12.72
CA GLY A 47 31.93 7.08 13.27
C GLY A 47 30.92 6.58 14.31
N ASN A 48 31.45 5.98 15.38
CA ASN A 48 30.66 5.55 16.55
C ASN A 48 30.46 6.68 17.57
N ASN A 49 30.86 7.92 17.25
CA ASN A 49 30.68 9.03 18.18
C ASN A 49 29.23 9.51 18.19
N ARG A 50 28.76 9.83 19.39
CA ARG A 50 27.52 10.57 19.58
C ARG A 50 27.63 11.98 19.01
N PHE A 51 26.59 12.44 18.32
CA PHE A 51 26.52 13.80 17.79
C PHE A 51 25.17 14.47 18.05
N GLU A 52 25.18 15.80 18.10
CA GLU A 52 23.97 16.62 18.27
C GLU A 52 23.18 16.77 16.97
N ILE A 53 21.85 16.74 17.10
CA ILE A 53 20.92 16.92 15.99
C ILE A 53 20.10 18.20 16.18
N HIS A 54 19.64 18.78 15.06
CA HIS A 54 18.84 19.99 15.08
C HIS A 54 17.56 19.82 15.91
N VAL A 55 17.37 20.71 16.89
CA VAL A 55 16.20 20.75 17.77
C VAL A 55 15.13 21.68 17.19
N GLY A 56 13.86 21.30 17.29
CA GLY A 56 12.76 22.13 16.77
C GLY A 56 12.60 22.09 15.25
N ASP A 57 11.87 23.03 14.67
CA ASP A 57 11.65 23.05 13.21
C ASP A 57 12.76 23.81 12.49
N TRP A 58 13.30 23.20 11.43
CA TRP A 58 14.24 23.88 10.54
C TRP A 58 13.65 25.18 9.99
N ASN A 59 14.31 26.30 10.29
CA ASN A 59 13.95 27.66 9.89
C ASN A 59 15.06 28.32 9.03
N GLU A 60 15.82 27.50 8.30
CA GLU A 60 16.95 27.93 7.46
C GLU A 60 18.18 28.48 8.24
N ALA A 61 18.17 28.40 9.56
CA ALA A 61 19.31 28.73 10.41
C ALA A 61 19.94 27.47 11.03
N LYS A 62 21.26 27.34 10.89
CA LYS A 62 22.04 26.31 11.58
C LYS A 62 22.13 26.64 13.07
N GLN A 63 21.94 25.62 13.89
CA GLN A 63 22.16 25.65 15.34
C GLN A 63 23.63 25.33 15.64
N GLU A 64 24.18 25.97 16.66
CA GLU A 64 25.51 25.67 17.18
C GLU A 64 25.62 24.19 17.57
N ASN A 65 26.81 23.60 17.45
CA ASN A 65 27.16 22.21 17.77
C ASN A 65 26.49 21.11 16.91
N CYS A 66 25.61 21.47 15.97
CA CYS A 66 24.95 20.51 15.06
C CYS A 66 25.70 20.31 13.72
N ASP A 67 26.97 20.72 13.61
CA ASP A 67 27.71 20.71 12.34
C ASP A 67 27.85 19.33 11.71
N ILE A 68 28.10 18.30 12.54
CA ILE A 68 28.14 16.89 12.12
C ILE A 68 26.81 16.51 11.47
N TYR A 69 25.69 16.86 12.12
CA TYR A 69 24.36 16.55 11.61
C TYR A 69 24.07 17.26 10.28
N TYR A 70 24.43 18.53 10.13
CA TYR A 70 24.24 19.23 8.86
C TYR A 70 25.11 18.65 7.75
N LYS A 71 26.35 18.25 8.05
CA LYS A 71 27.22 17.59 7.07
C LYS A 71 26.63 16.27 6.58
N ILE A 72 26.05 15.47 7.48
CA ILE A 72 25.31 14.24 7.12
C ILE A 72 24.11 14.58 6.24
N VAL A 73 23.32 15.60 6.60
CA VAL A 73 22.16 16.03 5.82
C VAL A 73 22.57 16.46 4.41
N ASP A 74 23.64 17.24 4.27
CA ASP A 74 24.08 17.76 2.98
C ASP A 74 24.64 16.64 2.08
N ASP A 75 25.42 15.70 2.63
CA ASP A 75 25.92 14.50 1.92
C ASP A 75 24.76 13.62 1.42
N LEU A 76 23.77 13.37 2.28
CA LEU A 76 22.58 12.59 1.90
C LEU A 76 21.72 13.29 0.85
N LYS A 77 21.59 14.63 0.90
CA LYS A 77 20.88 15.40 -0.14
C LYS A 77 21.55 15.28 -1.49
N GLU A 78 22.88 15.35 -1.54
CA GLU A 78 23.65 15.24 -2.77
C GLU A 78 23.48 13.85 -3.40
N HIS A 79 23.57 12.78 -2.59
CA HIS A 79 23.59 11.41 -3.10
C HIS A 79 22.22 10.75 -3.25
N LEU A 80 21.25 11.06 -2.39
CA LEU A 80 19.91 10.44 -2.40
C LEU A 80 18.82 11.37 -2.92
N LYS A 81 19.14 12.65 -3.22
CA LYS A 81 18.16 13.70 -3.58
C LYS A 81 16.99 13.79 -2.59
N GLN A 82 17.23 13.38 -1.35
CA GLN A 82 16.27 13.28 -0.25
C GLN A 82 17.00 13.53 1.07
N GLY A 83 16.27 13.90 2.12
CA GLY A 83 16.87 14.17 3.44
C GLY A 83 16.92 15.65 3.76
N THR A 84 15.77 16.26 4.00
CA THR A 84 15.75 17.56 4.71
C THR A 84 16.11 17.36 6.17
N VAL A 85 16.61 18.42 6.81
CA VAL A 85 16.89 18.48 8.26
C VAL A 85 15.71 17.91 9.06
N ASN A 86 14.48 18.28 8.73
CA ASN A 86 13.31 17.77 9.44
C ASN A 86 12.99 16.30 9.10
N SER A 87 13.11 15.87 7.85
CA SER A 87 12.78 14.49 7.46
C SER A 87 13.70 13.45 8.11
N LEU A 88 15.00 13.74 8.21
CA LEU A 88 15.97 12.80 8.77
C LEU A 88 15.71 12.59 10.26
N LYS A 89 15.60 13.68 11.04
CA LYS A 89 15.36 13.59 12.49
C LYS A 89 13.95 13.16 12.89
N LYS A 90 12.90 13.53 12.14
CA LYS A 90 11.51 13.27 12.51
C LYS A 90 10.98 11.94 11.98
N ASN A 91 11.51 11.46 10.86
CA ASN A 91 10.94 10.31 10.18
C ASN A 91 11.95 9.15 10.08
N ILE A 92 13.21 9.41 9.68
CA ILE A 92 14.18 8.33 9.42
C ILE A 92 14.83 7.83 10.73
N PHE A 93 15.33 8.73 11.56
CA PHE A 93 16.02 8.36 12.80
C PHE A 93 15.14 7.60 13.80
N PRO A 94 13.85 7.93 14.00
CA PRO A 94 12.96 7.11 14.81
C PRO A 94 12.88 5.67 14.29
N ASP A 95 12.69 5.48 12.99
CA ASP A 95 12.59 4.15 12.40
C ASP A 95 13.90 3.36 12.59
N LEU A 96 15.05 3.99 12.33
CA LEU A 96 16.37 3.36 12.49
C LEU A 96 16.69 3.01 13.96
N ASP A 97 16.18 3.76 14.91
CA ASP A 97 16.25 3.47 16.35
C ASP A 97 15.37 2.27 16.72
N VAL A 98 14.15 2.15 16.17
CA VAL A 98 13.32 0.95 16.35
C VAL A 98 13.96 -0.29 15.72
N MET A 99 14.51 -0.14 14.51
CA MET A 99 15.29 -1.18 13.82
C MET A 99 16.54 -1.60 14.61
N GLY A 100 17.02 -0.77 15.54
CA GLY A 100 18.18 -1.02 16.38
C GLY A 100 19.52 -0.63 15.76
N PHE A 101 19.51 0.18 14.69
CA PHE A 101 20.70 0.72 14.05
C PHE A 101 21.18 2.04 14.66
N LEU A 102 20.29 2.76 15.35
CA LEU A 102 20.63 3.98 16.07
C LEU A 102 20.22 3.87 17.53
N HIS A 103 20.86 4.68 18.36
CA HIS A 103 20.32 5.12 19.64
C HIS A 103 20.00 6.60 19.58
N ARG A 104 18.85 6.97 20.12
CA ARG A 104 18.41 8.37 20.26
C ARG A 104 18.42 8.74 21.73
N HIS A 105 19.02 9.88 22.05
CA HIS A 105 19.17 10.34 23.43
C HIS A 105 18.45 11.67 23.67
N THR A 106 17.94 11.81 24.88
CA THR A 106 17.38 13.07 25.38
C THR A 106 18.47 14.08 25.71
N MET A 107 18.09 15.32 26.04
CA MET A 107 19.05 16.35 26.49
C MET A 107 19.88 15.92 27.71
N LYS A 108 19.35 15.00 28.54
CA LYS A 108 20.05 14.48 29.72
C LYS A 108 21.05 13.38 29.39
N GLY A 109 21.13 12.96 28.12
CA GLY A 109 21.98 11.86 27.67
C GLY A 109 21.33 10.47 27.81
N ASP A 110 20.17 10.38 28.46
CA ASP A 110 19.42 9.13 28.61
C ASP A 110 18.84 8.65 27.28
N LEU A 111 18.75 7.33 27.11
CA LEU A 111 18.05 6.73 25.97
C LEU A 111 16.59 7.17 25.92
N ALA A 112 16.14 7.50 24.71
CA ALA A 112 14.75 7.89 24.49
C ALA A 112 13.81 6.71 24.69
N LEU A 113 12.90 6.82 25.65
CA LEU A 113 11.82 5.85 25.83
C LEU A 113 10.82 5.96 24.67
N ARG A 114 10.57 4.85 23.97
CA ARG A 114 9.71 4.79 22.79
C ARG A 114 8.29 5.31 23.01
N GLU A 115 7.75 5.16 24.22
CA GLU A 115 6.36 5.51 24.58
C GLU A 115 6.15 6.99 24.96
N ARG A 116 7.23 7.79 25.07
CA ARG A 116 7.15 9.18 25.53
C ARG A 116 7.56 10.16 24.44
N ARG A 117 6.87 11.30 24.38
CA ARG A 117 7.35 12.46 23.61
C ARG A 117 8.61 12.99 24.27
N ASN A 118 9.75 12.53 23.79
CA ASN A 118 11.05 12.94 24.27
C ASN A 118 11.62 14.08 23.41
N HIS A 119 12.28 15.01 24.07
CA HIS A 119 13.11 16.01 23.41
C HIS A 119 14.45 15.37 23.05
N ILE A 120 14.60 14.96 21.79
CA ILE A 120 15.81 14.28 21.30
C ILE A 120 16.85 15.32 20.88
N GLN A 121 18.05 15.19 21.44
CA GLN A 121 19.18 16.08 21.14
C GLN A 121 20.36 15.32 20.52
N PHE A 122 20.55 14.04 20.86
CA PHE A 122 21.72 13.30 20.36
C PHE A 122 21.35 11.98 19.69
N VAL A 123 22.23 11.54 18.80
CA VAL A 123 22.13 10.26 18.10
C VAL A 123 23.52 9.62 18.03
N GLU A 124 23.56 8.29 18.09
CA GLU A 124 24.77 7.48 17.88
C GLU A 124 24.43 6.19 17.12
N LEU A 125 25.39 5.65 16.36
CA LEU A 125 25.29 4.34 15.71
C LEU A 125 25.45 3.23 16.75
N THR A 126 24.73 2.13 16.57
CA THR A 126 24.89 0.93 17.40
C THR A 126 25.93 -0.02 16.83
N ASP A 127 26.42 -0.95 17.64
CA ASP A 127 27.26 -2.08 17.20
C ASP A 127 26.60 -2.88 16.05
N LEU A 128 25.26 -2.95 16.04
CA LEU A 128 24.52 -3.61 14.98
C LEU A 128 24.67 -2.86 13.65
N ALA A 129 24.64 -1.52 13.67
CA ALA A 129 24.86 -0.72 12.48
C ALA A 129 26.28 -0.86 11.95
N GLU A 130 27.29 -0.83 12.82
CA GLU A 130 28.68 -1.04 12.41
C GLU A 130 28.88 -2.43 11.78
N LYS A 131 28.36 -3.49 12.42
CA LYS A 131 28.37 -4.85 11.86
C LYS A 131 27.64 -4.91 10.52
N PHE A 132 26.52 -4.22 10.38
CA PHE A 132 25.73 -4.20 9.15
C PHE A 132 26.48 -3.50 8.00
N ILE A 133 27.10 -2.36 8.26
CA ILE A 133 27.87 -1.60 7.26
C ILE A 133 29.08 -2.41 6.78
N ASN A 134 29.78 -3.07 7.71
CA ASN A 134 31.05 -3.76 7.44
C ASN A 134 30.89 -5.23 7.01
N GLU A 135 29.67 -5.77 6.96
CA GLU A 135 29.44 -7.16 6.58
C GLU A 135 29.70 -7.37 5.08
N SER A 136 30.77 -8.12 4.76
CA SER A 136 31.18 -8.40 3.39
C SER A 136 30.36 -9.49 2.70
N LYS A 137 29.59 -10.31 3.44
CA LYS A 137 28.74 -11.36 2.86
C LYS A 137 27.34 -10.82 2.58
N PRO A 138 26.93 -10.63 1.31
CA PRO A 138 25.65 -9.99 0.97
C PRO A 138 24.43 -10.66 1.60
N ARG A 139 24.41 -12.00 1.64
CA ARG A 139 23.31 -12.76 2.26
C ARG A 139 23.17 -12.48 3.76
N LYS A 140 24.29 -12.34 4.47
CA LYS A 140 24.30 -12.09 5.91
C LYS A 140 23.91 -10.64 6.21
N GLN A 141 24.42 -9.69 5.42
CA GLN A 141 24.04 -8.28 5.49
C GLN A 141 22.54 -8.10 5.25
N TYR A 142 21.99 -8.74 4.21
CA TYR A 142 20.57 -8.71 3.92
C TYR A 142 19.73 -9.33 5.05
N LYS A 143 20.17 -10.46 5.63
CA LYS A 143 19.49 -11.06 6.78
C LYS A 143 19.40 -10.09 7.97
N MET A 144 20.49 -9.37 8.29
CA MET A 144 20.49 -8.37 9.37
C MET A 144 19.50 -7.24 9.09
N TYR A 145 19.39 -6.79 7.83
CA TYR A 145 18.40 -5.81 7.43
C TYR A 145 16.96 -6.33 7.60
N VAL A 146 16.69 -7.57 7.19
CA VAL A 146 15.35 -8.19 7.35
C VAL A 146 14.96 -8.26 8.82
N GLU A 147 15.84 -8.76 9.69
CA GLU A 147 15.61 -8.83 11.13
C GLU A 147 15.35 -7.43 11.73
N ALA A 148 16.05 -6.40 11.24
CA ALA A 148 15.86 -5.03 11.67
C ALA A 148 14.49 -4.46 11.22
N VAL A 149 14.05 -4.77 9.99
CA VAL A 149 12.70 -4.42 9.51
C VAL A 149 11.62 -5.14 10.31
N GLU A 150 11.84 -6.40 10.70
CA GLU A 150 10.87 -7.15 11.52
C GLU A 150 10.66 -6.50 12.89
N ARG A 151 11.70 -5.97 13.53
CA ARG A 151 11.55 -5.19 14.78
C ARG A 151 10.67 -3.96 14.62
N LEU A 152 10.71 -3.31 13.47
CA LEU A 152 9.85 -2.18 13.15
C LEU A 152 8.38 -2.62 12.99
N LEU A 153 8.16 -3.82 12.46
CA LEU A 153 6.84 -4.39 12.18
C LEU A 153 6.26 -5.25 13.32
N GLU A 154 7.02 -5.49 14.38
CA GLU A 154 6.64 -6.34 15.51
C GLU A 154 5.20 -6.12 15.99
N PRO A 155 4.68 -4.89 16.14
CA PRO A 155 3.32 -4.67 16.65
C PRO A 155 2.19 -5.31 15.83
N ILE A 156 2.43 -5.65 14.56
CA ILE A 156 1.42 -6.18 13.64
C ILE A 156 1.79 -7.53 13.03
N LEU A 157 3.02 -7.99 13.20
CA LEU A 157 3.58 -9.10 12.43
C LEU A 157 2.85 -10.41 12.71
N ASP A 158 2.67 -10.74 13.99
CA ASP A 158 2.02 -11.99 14.42
C ASP A 158 0.54 -12.02 14.07
N GLU A 159 -0.17 -10.90 14.24
CA GLU A 159 -1.60 -10.82 13.90
C GLU A 159 -1.80 -10.98 12.38
N LEU A 160 -1.00 -10.30 11.56
CA LEU A 160 -1.07 -10.44 10.11
C LEU A 160 -0.71 -11.84 9.65
N PHE A 161 0.31 -12.46 10.26
CA PHE A 161 0.67 -13.84 9.96
C PHE A 161 -0.50 -14.78 10.30
N TYR A 162 -1.10 -14.63 11.48
CA TYR A 162 -2.24 -15.43 11.90
C TYR A 162 -3.43 -15.28 10.94
N LEU A 163 -3.83 -14.04 10.63
CA LEU A 163 -4.96 -13.77 9.72
C LEU A 163 -4.73 -14.39 8.34
N LEU A 164 -3.51 -14.30 7.80
CA LEU A 164 -3.19 -14.83 6.48
C LEU A 164 -2.96 -16.36 6.47
N TYR A 165 -2.47 -16.91 7.57
CA TYR A 165 -2.22 -18.35 7.68
C TYR A 165 -3.49 -19.15 7.97
N LYS A 166 -4.41 -18.60 8.76
CA LYS A 166 -5.60 -19.32 9.26
C LYS A 166 -6.91 -18.92 8.61
N GLU A 167 -7.10 -17.63 8.29
CA GLU A 167 -8.44 -17.11 7.99
C GLU A 167 -8.61 -16.65 6.54
N PHE A 168 -7.57 -16.07 5.94
CA PHE A 168 -7.68 -15.41 4.64
C PHE A 168 -6.46 -15.71 3.76
N GLU A 169 -6.69 -16.03 2.48
CA GLU A 169 -5.57 -16.19 1.53
C GLU A 169 -4.79 -14.89 1.32
N SER A 170 -5.48 -13.75 1.41
CA SER A 170 -4.92 -12.43 1.20
C SER A 170 -5.61 -11.38 2.08
N ILE A 171 -4.97 -10.23 2.28
CA ILE A 171 -5.55 -9.02 2.87
C ILE A 171 -5.23 -7.86 1.94
N ASN A 172 -6.25 -7.15 1.46
CA ASN A 172 -6.03 -5.94 0.68
C ASN A 172 -5.74 -4.74 1.59
N VAL A 173 -5.08 -3.71 1.05
CA VAL A 173 -4.66 -2.53 1.80
C VAL A 173 -5.84 -1.78 2.43
N TYR A 174 -7.05 -1.82 1.85
CA TYR A 174 -8.23 -1.20 2.45
C TYR A 174 -8.78 -2.02 3.62
N GLU A 175 -8.69 -3.34 3.58
CA GLU A 175 -9.00 -4.20 4.73
C GLU A 175 -8.02 -3.96 5.86
N TYR A 176 -6.72 -3.83 5.53
CA TYR A 176 -5.73 -3.45 6.52
C TYR A 176 -6.03 -2.08 7.12
N MET A 177 -6.13 -1.06 6.25
CA MET A 177 -6.35 0.33 6.62
C MET A 177 -7.64 0.51 7.44
N LEU A 178 -8.77 0.01 6.95
CA LEU A 178 -10.09 0.26 7.54
C LEU A 178 -10.41 -0.67 8.71
N ILE A 179 -9.70 -1.78 8.89
CA ILE A 179 -10.02 -2.79 9.91
C ILE A 179 -8.77 -3.18 10.69
N VAL A 180 -7.80 -3.86 10.06
CA VAL A 180 -6.68 -4.52 10.79
C VAL A 180 -5.84 -3.53 11.58
N SER A 181 -5.62 -2.32 11.06
CA SER A 181 -4.82 -1.31 11.77
C SER A 181 -5.50 -0.78 13.04
N ASP A 182 -6.76 -1.10 13.33
CA ASP A 182 -7.40 -0.69 14.58
C ASP A 182 -6.84 -1.50 15.75
N GLU A 183 -6.04 -0.85 16.60
CA GLU A 183 -5.48 -1.47 17.81
C GLU A 183 -6.56 -1.71 18.88
N THR A 184 -7.73 -1.07 18.76
CA THR A 184 -8.84 -1.25 19.72
C THR A 184 -9.66 -2.51 19.45
N LEU A 185 -9.48 -3.16 18.30
CA LEU A 185 -10.18 -4.39 17.94
C LEU A 185 -9.39 -5.64 18.31
N LYS A 186 -10.10 -6.63 18.85
CA LYS A 186 -9.59 -8.00 18.97
C LYS A 186 -9.55 -8.69 17.60
N THR A 187 -8.68 -9.68 17.45
CA THR A 187 -8.48 -10.46 16.22
C THR A 187 -9.80 -11.05 15.69
N GLU A 188 -10.65 -11.61 16.55
CA GLU A 188 -11.93 -12.19 16.14
C GLU A 188 -12.87 -11.13 15.54
N SER A 189 -12.89 -9.94 16.13
CA SER A 189 -13.68 -8.81 15.60
C SER A 189 -13.15 -8.34 14.25
N LYS A 190 -11.82 -8.30 14.07
CA LYS A 190 -11.21 -7.99 12.77
C LYS A 190 -11.62 -9.03 11.71
N ILE A 191 -11.61 -10.31 12.05
CA ILE A 191 -12.05 -11.40 11.16
C ILE A 191 -13.52 -11.22 10.75
N GLU A 192 -14.42 -10.98 11.71
CA GLU A 192 -15.83 -10.74 11.43
C GLU A 192 -16.05 -9.52 10.52
N LEU A 193 -15.34 -8.43 10.78
CA LEU A 193 -15.44 -7.20 10.02
C LEU A 193 -14.88 -7.35 8.60
N ILE A 194 -13.77 -8.08 8.41
CA ILE A 194 -13.24 -8.40 7.08
C ILE A 194 -14.26 -9.24 6.32
N LYS A 195 -14.82 -10.29 6.93
CA LYS A 195 -15.88 -11.11 6.32
C LYS A 195 -17.11 -10.26 5.98
N ALA A 196 -17.51 -9.34 6.85
CA ALA A 196 -18.63 -8.42 6.60
C ALA A 196 -18.34 -7.40 5.49
N TYR A 197 -17.11 -6.91 5.39
CA TYR A 197 -16.65 -6.04 4.31
C TYR A 197 -16.62 -6.75 2.97
N ARG A 198 -16.12 -7.99 2.91
CA ARG A 198 -16.07 -8.81 1.69
C ARG A 198 -17.45 -9.21 1.17
N ARG A 199 -18.45 -9.35 2.04
CA ARG A 199 -19.86 -9.55 1.66
C ARG A 199 -20.49 -8.33 0.99
N LEU A 200 -19.88 -7.15 1.12
CA LEU A 200 -20.34 -5.98 0.38
C LEU A 200 -19.93 -6.08 -1.08
N LYS A 201 -20.84 -5.70 -1.97
CA LYS A 201 -20.56 -5.54 -3.38
C LYS A 201 -19.38 -4.58 -3.55
N LYS A 202 -18.46 -4.83 -4.50
CA LYS A 202 -17.31 -3.93 -4.75
C LYS A 202 -17.71 -2.46 -4.89
N ILE A 203 -18.86 -2.24 -5.50
CA ILE A 203 -19.38 -0.90 -5.67
C ILE A 203 -19.86 -0.26 -4.37
N GLN A 204 -20.41 -1.03 -3.43
CA GLN A 204 -20.71 -0.57 -2.07
C GLN A 204 -19.40 -0.23 -1.33
N GLN A 205 -18.36 -1.07 -1.48
CA GLN A 205 -17.04 -0.78 -0.93
C GLN A 205 -16.46 0.54 -1.45
N ILE A 206 -16.68 0.86 -2.74
CA ILE A 206 -16.25 2.14 -3.34
C ILE A 206 -17.09 3.32 -2.83
N GLN A 207 -18.40 3.13 -2.66
CA GLN A 207 -19.27 4.14 -2.06
C GLN A 207 -18.87 4.46 -0.61
N ILE A 208 -18.42 3.47 0.17
CA ILE A 208 -17.89 3.69 1.52
C ILE A 208 -16.67 4.61 1.49
N LYS A 209 -15.72 4.40 0.57
CA LYS A 209 -14.56 5.30 0.42
C LYS A 209 -14.99 6.73 0.09
N LYS A 210 -15.98 6.88 -0.81
CA LYS A 210 -16.56 8.21 -1.14
C LYS A 210 -17.21 8.85 0.08
N TYR A 211 -17.95 8.07 0.87
CA TYR A 211 -18.57 8.52 2.11
C TYR A 211 -17.53 8.99 3.13
N ILE A 212 -16.47 8.21 3.39
CA ILE A 212 -15.41 8.56 4.34
C ILE A 212 -14.74 9.87 3.91
N LYS A 213 -14.39 10.01 2.63
CA LYS A 213 -13.81 11.26 2.09
C LYS A 213 -14.72 12.46 2.31
N LYS A 214 -16.02 12.31 2.04
CA LYS A 214 -17.02 13.36 2.30
C LYS A 214 -17.05 13.73 3.79
N LYS A 215 -17.08 12.73 4.68
CA LYS A 215 -17.09 12.95 6.13
C LYS A 215 -15.82 13.63 6.64
N PHE A 216 -14.66 13.23 6.15
CA PHE A 216 -13.39 13.90 6.48
C PHE A 216 -13.40 15.36 6.05
N ASN A 217 -13.93 15.68 4.86
CA ASN A 217 -14.08 17.08 4.43
C ASN A 217 -15.03 17.87 5.36
N GLU A 218 -16.12 17.27 5.82
CA GLU A 218 -17.04 17.89 6.78
C GLU A 218 -16.36 18.16 8.14
N ILE A 219 -15.54 17.22 8.63
CA ILE A 219 -14.76 17.36 9.87
C ILE A 219 -13.70 18.46 9.71
N ASN A 220 -12.95 18.44 8.60
CA ASN A 220 -11.86 19.38 8.34
C ASN A 220 -12.34 20.83 8.24
N LYS A 221 -13.55 21.07 7.73
CA LYS A 221 -14.16 22.41 7.69
C LYS A 221 -14.43 23.00 9.08
N LYS A 222 -14.55 22.15 10.11
CA LYS A 222 -14.82 22.54 11.49
C LYS A 222 -13.57 22.47 12.39
N ALA A 223 -12.47 21.92 11.88
CA ALA A 223 -11.25 21.73 12.64
C ALA A 223 -10.59 23.08 12.95
N GLN A 224 -10.21 23.30 14.21
CA GLN A 224 -9.51 24.50 14.66
C GLN A 224 -7.99 24.37 14.53
N ASN A 225 -7.47 23.13 14.49
CA ASN A 225 -6.05 22.85 14.36
C ASN A 225 -5.77 21.60 13.50
N LYS A 226 -4.50 21.41 13.12
CA LYS A 226 -4.07 20.30 12.25
C LYS A 226 -4.32 18.91 12.85
N ASN A 227 -4.34 18.77 14.18
CA ASN A 227 -4.51 17.48 14.84
C ASN A 227 -5.98 17.01 14.81
N GLU A 228 -6.92 17.93 14.63
CA GLU A 228 -8.34 17.64 14.44
C GLU A 228 -8.68 17.25 13.00
N MET A 229 -7.80 17.56 12.05
CA MET A 229 -7.99 17.22 10.65
C MET A 229 -7.87 15.71 10.42
N ARG A 230 -8.63 15.23 9.44
CA ARG A 230 -8.63 13.86 8.93
C ARG A 230 -8.12 13.87 7.50
N ASP A 231 -7.28 12.90 7.17
CA ASP A 231 -6.68 12.77 5.84
C ASP A 231 -6.73 11.31 5.40
N PHE A 232 -7.61 11.04 4.45
CA PHE A 232 -7.82 9.71 3.89
C PHE A 232 -6.61 9.24 3.07
N ASN A 233 -6.02 10.15 2.28
CA ASN A 233 -4.90 9.79 1.42
C ASN A 233 -3.67 9.49 2.28
N ASN A 234 -3.48 10.24 3.36
CA ASN A 234 -2.38 9.95 4.26
C ASN A 234 -2.55 8.61 4.98
N TRP A 235 -3.76 8.29 5.46
CA TRP A 235 -4.05 6.99 6.07
C TRP A 235 -3.79 5.83 5.10
N TYR A 236 -4.18 5.99 3.83
CA TYR A 236 -3.91 5.02 2.77
C TYR A 236 -2.41 4.88 2.47
N ASN A 237 -1.69 6.00 2.39
CA ASN A 237 -0.25 6.01 2.12
C ASN A 237 0.55 5.36 3.25
N GLU A 238 0.20 5.63 4.52
CA GLU A 238 0.77 4.97 5.69
C GLU A 238 0.54 3.44 5.62
N SER A 239 -0.67 3.02 5.24
CA SER A 239 -1.01 1.59 5.08
C SER A 239 -0.21 0.92 3.94
N LEU A 240 -0.05 1.58 2.80
CA LEU A 240 0.79 1.09 1.70
C LEU A 240 2.26 1.01 2.10
N GLN A 241 2.76 1.94 2.91
CA GLN A 241 4.13 1.93 3.39
C GLN A 241 4.39 0.72 4.27
N ILE A 242 3.44 0.36 5.15
CA ILE A 242 3.49 -0.87 5.93
C ILE A 242 3.55 -2.10 5.02
N PHE A 243 2.74 -2.16 3.96
CA PHE A 243 2.80 -3.25 2.98
C PHE A 243 4.15 -3.33 2.28
N ASN A 244 4.77 -2.19 1.94
CA ASN A 244 6.10 -2.15 1.35
C ASN A 244 7.19 -2.67 2.30
N LEU A 245 7.08 -2.39 3.60
CA LEU A 245 7.97 -2.90 4.65
C LEU A 245 7.78 -4.41 4.84
N LEU A 246 6.53 -4.88 4.94
CA LEU A 246 6.20 -6.31 5.03
C LEU A 246 6.76 -7.10 3.85
N ASN A 247 6.74 -6.53 2.64
CA ASN A 247 7.30 -7.16 1.44
C ASN A 247 8.84 -7.34 1.49
N GLN A 248 9.53 -6.66 2.40
CA GLN A 248 10.97 -6.86 2.66
C GLN A 248 11.24 -8.02 3.64
N THR A 249 10.23 -8.50 4.36
CA THR A 249 10.37 -9.66 5.27
C THR A 249 10.36 -10.98 4.50
N ILE A 250 10.70 -12.08 5.18
CA ILE A 250 10.64 -13.42 4.58
C ILE A 250 9.21 -13.98 4.50
N TYR A 251 8.31 -13.54 5.38
CA TYR A 251 6.99 -14.16 5.54
C TYR A 251 5.94 -13.62 4.59
N PHE A 252 6.08 -12.38 4.12
CA PHE A 252 5.02 -11.70 3.37
C PHE A 252 5.46 -11.28 1.97
N LYS A 253 4.49 -11.26 1.06
CA LYS A 253 4.62 -10.70 -0.29
C LYS A 253 3.40 -9.87 -0.64
N THR A 254 3.62 -8.89 -1.51
CA THR A 254 2.53 -8.08 -2.07
C THR A 254 2.31 -8.39 -3.54
N PHE A 255 1.04 -8.58 -3.92
CA PHE A 255 0.60 -8.61 -5.31
C PHE A 255 0.02 -7.23 -5.67
N GLY A 256 0.44 -6.66 -6.79
CA GLY A 256 -0.03 -5.36 -7.25
C GLY A 256 0.20 -4.20 -6.26
N LYS A 257 1.10 -4.36 -5.28
CA LYS A 257 1.39 -3.45 -4.15
C LYS A 257 0.26 -3.27 -3.13
N THR A 258 -0.95 -3.75 -3.41
CA THR A 258 -2.16 -3.48 -2.62
C THR A 258 -2.74 -4.72 -1.95
N THR A 259 -2.25 -5.92 -2.27
CA THR A 259 -2.73 -7.17 -1.70
C THR A 259 -1.58 -7.90 -1.01
N LEU A 260 -1.66 -8.09 0.30
CA LEU A 260 -0.69 -8.80 1.13
C LEU A 260 -1.04 -10.28 1.23
N MET A 261 -0.03 -11.15 1.16
CA MET A 261 -0.14 -12.60 1.23
C MET A 261 1.11 -13.20 1.91
N LEU A 262 1.05 -14.47 2.30
CA LEU A 262 2.25 -15.18 2.79
C LEU A 262 3.20 -15.53 1.63
N GLY A 263 4.51 -15.43 1.85
CA GLY A 263 5.56 -15.70 0.86
C GLY A 263 5.55 -17.14 0.33
N LEU A 264 5.18 -18.13 1.16
CA LEU A 264 5.00 -19.52 0.72
C LEU A 264 3.90 -19.68 -0.34
N SER A 265 2.99 -18.71 -0.47
CA SER A 265 1.97 -18.72 -1.51
C SER A 265 2.48 -18.20 -2.87
N GLN A 266 3.72 -17.69 -2.94
CA GLN A 266 4.32 -17.07 -4.13
C GLN A 266 4.46 -18.03 -5.33
N GLU A 267 4.81 -19.30 -5.11
CA GLU A 267 4.89 -20.29 -6.21
C GLU A 267 3.55 -20.46 -6.95
N ALA A 268 2.43 -20.38 -6.22
CA ALA A 268 1.10 -20.41 -6.83
C ALA A 268 0.79 -19.14 -7.65
N PHE A 269 1.40 -17.99 -7.32
CA PHE A 269 1.21 -16.73 -8.03
C PHE A 269 2.14 -16.54 -9.23
N GLU A 270 3.37 -17.04 -9.17
CA GLU A 270 4.26 -17.08 -10.35
C GLU A 270 3.67 -17.95 -11.46
N THR A 271 2.98 -19.03 -11.07
CA THR A 271 2.17 -19.85 -11.98
C THR A 271 1.02 -19.04 -12.61
N LEU A 272 0.42 -18.12 -11.86
CA LEU A 272 -0.64 -17.22 -12.36
C LEU A 272 -0.10 -16.12 -13.29
N ALA A 273 1.10 -15.58 -13.05
CA ALA A 273 1.70 -14.60 -13.98
C ALA A 273 1.98 -15.23 -15.36
N LYS A 274 2.47 -16.48 -15.38
CA LYS A 274 2.61 -17.27 -16.62
C LYS A 274 1.25 -17.55 -17.28
N ARG A 275 0.22 -17.88 -16.48
CA ARG A 275 -1.16 -18.02 -16.94
C ARG A 275 -1.70 -16.74 -17.58
N SER A 276 -1.44 -15.57 -17.00
CA SER A 276 -1.94 -14.30 -17.53
C SER A 276 -1.41 -14.03 -18.94
N GLN A 277 -0.15 -14.40 -19.24
CA GLN A 277 0.36 -14.30 -20.60
C GLN A 277 -0.39 -15.24 -21.56
N ILE A 278 -0.65 -16.49 -21.16
CA ILE A 278 -1.45 -17.44 -21.94
C ILE A 278 -2.86 -16.90 -22.24
N GLN A 279 -3.50 -16.24 -21.27
CA GLN A 279 -4.84 -15.66 -21.46
C GLN A 279 -4.82 -14.49 -22.44
N LYS A 280 -3.77 -13.65 -22.40
CA LYS A 280 -3.58 -12.59 -23.40
C LYS A 280 -3.36 -13.16 -24.79
N ASP A 281 -2.56 -14.21 -24.93
CA ASP A 281 -2.31 -14.86 -26.22
C ASP A 281 -3.61 -15.47 -26.79
N LYS A 282 -4.38 -16.18 -25.94
CA LYS A 282 -5.70 -16.72 -26.28
C LYS A 282 -6.70 -15.66 -26.74
N TYR A 283 -6.66 -14.47 -26.16
CA TYR A 283 -7.52 -13.37 -26.60
C TYR A 283 -7.31 -13.04 -28.08
N PHE A 284 -6.05 -12.86 -28.49
CA PHE A 284 -5.71 -12.51 -29.87
C PHE A 284 -6.07 -13.63 -30.86
N GLU A 285 -5.81 -14.88 -30.48
CA GLU A 285 -6.18 -16.05 -31.28
C GLU A 285 -7.71 -16.14 -31.44
N TRP A 286 -8.45 -16.08 -30.34
CA TRP A 286 -9.90 -16.25 -30.36
C TRP A 286 -10.64 -15.14 -31.10
N HIS A 287 -10.17 -13.89 -30.98
CA HIS A 287 -10.74 -12.77 -31.73
C HIS A 287 -10.15 -12.60 -33.13
N ASN A 288 -9.11 -13.36 -33.50
CA ASN A 288 -8.37 -13.20 -34.76
C ASN A 288 -7.88 -11.76 -34.99
N ILE A 289 -7.23 -11.18 -33.97
CA ILE A 289 -6.74 -9.80 -33.97
C ILE A 289 -5.22 -9.79 -33.91
N GLN A 290 -4.59 -8.97 -34.76
CA GLN A 290 -3.16 -8.71 -34.68
C GLN A 290 -2.83 -7.65 -33.64
N ARG A 291 -1.67 -7.80 -33.00
CA ARG A 291 -1.17 -6.84 -32.02
C ARG A 291 -0.77 -5.54 -32.71
N SER A 292 -1.12 -4.43 -32.06
CA SER A 292 -0.77 -3.06 -32.43
C SER A 292 -0.28 -2.30 -31.19
N GLU A 293 0.74 -1.47 -31.35
CA GLU A 293 1.26 -0.65 -30.26
C GLU A 293 0.27 0.45 -29.81
N GLU A 294 -0.71 0.79 -30.66
CA GLU A 294 -1.73 1.80 -30.37
C GLU A 294 -2.83 1.31 -29.41
N TYR A 295 -2.85 0.01 -29.10
CA TYR A 295 -3.88 -0.64 -28.31
C TYR A 295 -3.27 -1.46 -27.17
N GLN A 296 -4.02 -1.61 -26.09
CA GLN A 296 -3.63 -2.43 -24.93
C GLN A 296 -4.80 -3.27 -24.41
N LEU A 297 -4.48 -4.43 -23.83
CA LEU A 297 -5.48 -5.29 -23.22
C LEU A 297 -5.91 -4.72 -21.87
N HIS A 298 -7.21 -4.53 -21.72
CA HIS A 298 -7.87 -4.06 -20.51
C HIS A 298 -8.75 -5.14 -19.93
N HIS A 299 -8.65 -5.36 -18.62
CA HIS A 299 -9.58 -6.24 -17.90
C HIS A 299 -10.86 -5.48 -17.59
N ILE A 300 -12.00 -5.91 -18.16
CA ILE A 300 -13.31 -5.31 -17.93
C ILE A 300 -13.61 -5.30 -16.43
N TYR A 301 -13.53 -6.47 -15.78
CA TYR A 301 -13.49 -6.54 -14.32
C TYR A 301 -12.04 -6.49 -13.84
N PRO A 302 -11.62 -5.51 -13.02
CA PRO A 302 -10.22 -5.30 -12.70
C PRO A 302 -9.59 -6.45 -11.91
N VAL A 303 -8.36 -6.82 -12.29
CA VAL A 303 -7.55 -7.78 -11.53
C VAL A 303 -7.41 -7.38 -10.08
N SER A 304 -7.30 -6.07 -9.77
CA SER A 304 -7.18 -5.55 -8.41
C SER A 304 -8.35 -5.87 -7.48
N TYR A 305 -9.44 -6.47 -7.98
CA TYR A 305 -10.65 -6.74 -7.19
C TYR A 305 -10.69 -8.13 -6.58
N PHE A 306 -9.78 -9.04 -6.95
CA PHE A 306 -9.70 -10.37 -6.35
C PHE A 306 -9.46 -10.34 -4.84
N THR A 307 -9.96 -11.37 -4.16
CA THR A 307 -9.70 -11.64 -2.73
C THR A 307 -9.21 -13.07 -2.50
N THR A 308 -9.37 -13.96 -3.49
CA THR A 308 -8.94 -15.36 -3.48
C THR A 308 -8.27 -15.76 -4.79
N LYS A 309 -7.48 -16.83 -4.79
CA LYS A 309 -6.88 -17.42 -6.00
C LYS A 309 -7.93 -17.87 -7.01
N LYS A 310 -9.08 -18.36 -6.52
CA LYS A 310 -10.21 -18.78 -7.37
C LYS A 310 -10.80 -17.58 -8.11
N GLU A 311 -11.04 -16.47 -7.41
CA GLU A 311 -11.52 -15.23 -8.04
C GLU A 311 -10.51 -14.70 -9.04
N LEU A 312 -9.23 -14.65 -8.69
CA LEU A 312 -8.18 -14.19 -9.60
C LEU A 312 -8.15 -15.03 -10.89
N SER A 313 -8.29 -16.36 -10.77
CA SER A 313 -8.39 -17.25 -11.92
C SER A 313 -9.59 -16.99 -12.83
N LEU A 314 -10.69 -16.49 -12.28
CA LEU A 314 -11.88 -16.12 -13.06
C LEU A 314 -11.73 -14.73 -13.69
N ILE A 315 -11.01 -13.82 -13.04
CA ILE A 315 -10.77 -12.46 -13.52
C ILE A 315 -9.71 -12.45 -14.63
N ASP A 316 -8.62 -13.20 -14.45
CA ASP A 316 -7.55 -13.43 -15.44
C ASP A 316 -7.99 -14.51 -16.44
N ASP A 317 -8.96 -14.13 -17.28
CA ASP A 317 -9.52 -14.95 -18.35
C ASP A 317 -9.68 -14.08 -19.60
N TYR A 318 -9.34 -14.64 -20.76
CA TYR A 318 -9.44 -13.93 -22.05
C TYR A 318 -10.84 -13.36 -22.33
N ARG A 319 -11.91 -13.97 -21.79
CA ARG A 319 -13.30 -13.49 -21.93
C ARG A 319 -13.63 -12.28 -21.04
N ASN A 320 -12.74 -11.91 -20.13
CA ASN A 320 -12.85 -10.68 -19.34
C ASN A 320 -11.90 -9.57 -19.86
N LEU A 321 -11.31 -9.75 -21.04
CA LEU A 321 -10.45 -8.77 -21.68
C LEU A 321 -11.17 -8.04 -22.83
N ILE A 322 -10.73 -6.81 -23.08
CA ILE A 322 -10.98 -6.07 -24.33
C ILE A 322 -9.67 -5.45 -24.80
N TYR A 323 -9.47 -5.35 -26.12
CA TYR A 323 -8.31 -4.69 -26.69
C TYR A 323 -8.66 -3.27 -27.11
N ILE A 324 -8.24 -2.31 -26.30
CA ILE A 324 -8.73 -0.93 -26.34
C ILE A 324 -7.61 0.04 -26.68
N LYS A 325 -7.93 1.05 -27.48
CA LYS A 325 -7.00 2.09 -27.91
C LYS A 325 -6.42 2.82 -26.71
N ASN A 326 -5.12 3.13 -26.75
CA ASN A 326 -4.40 3.71 -25.62
C ASN A 326 -5.01 5.04 -25.13
N THR A 327 -5.46 5.88 -26.06
CA THR A 327 -6.14 7.15 -25.75
C THR A 327 -7.41 6.93 -24.93
N LYS A 328 -8.21 5.92 -25.31
CA LYS A 328 -9.46 5.61 -24.63
C LYS A 328 -9.24 4.90 -23.30
N HIS A 329 -8.24 4.03 -23.24
CA HIS A 329 -7.85 3.37 -21.99
C HIS A 329 -7.48 4.37 -20.89
N ALA A 330 -6.84 5.49 -21.26
CA ALA A 330 -6.47 6.55 -20.32
C ALA A 330 -7.70 7.25 -19.68
N GLU A 331 -8.87 7.20 -20.32
CA GLU A 331 -10.12 7.73 -19.75
C GLU A 331 -10.74 6.79 -18.71
N ILE A 332 -10.37 5.51 -18.70
CA ILE A 332 -10.88 4.53 -17.74
C ILE A 332 -10.18 4.77 -16.39
N PRO A 333 -10.93 5.01 -15.30
CA PRO A 333 -10.32 5.21 -13.99
C PRO A 333 -9.49 4.00 -13.58
N HIS A 334 -8.20 4.20 -13.28
CA HIS A 334 -7.36 3.14 -12.74
C HIS A 334 -7.83 2.72 -11.33
N ASP A 335 -8.13 3.70 -10.47
CA ASP A 335 -8.50 3.48 -9.08
C ASP A 335 -10.00 3.61 -8.86
N ASN A 336 -10.58 2.66 -8.11
CA ASN A 336 -12.02 2.59 -7.84
C ASN A 336 -12.87 2.61 -9.12
N ASN A 337 -12.38 1.96 -10.19
CA ASN A 337 -13.11 1.83 -11.46
C ASN A 337 -14.52 1.29 -11.25
N LEU A 338 -15.54 2.06 -11.63
CA LEU A 338 -16.92 1.60 -11.59
C LEU A 338 -17.41 1.07 -12.93
N PHE A 339 -16.71 1.34 -14.02
CA PHE A 339 -17.06 0.92 -15.38
C PHE A 339 -16.60 -0.52 -15.63
N VAL A 340 -17.18 -1.45 -14.88
CA VAL A 340 -16.73 -2.86 -14.79
C VAL A 340 -17.68 -3.86 -15.45
N LYS A 341 -18.71 -3.36 -16.12
CA LYS A 341 -19.68 -4.16 -16.87
C LYS A 341 -19.58 -3.85 -18.35
N LEU A 342 -19.46 -4.87 -19.19
CA LEU A 342 -19.61 -4.70 -20.64
C LEU A 342 -21.10 -4.80 -21.02
N ASP A 343 -21.57 -3.87 -21.83
CA ASP A 343 -22.93 -3.86 -22.36
C ASP A 343 -22.91 -3.56 -23.86
N TYR A 344 -23.87 -4.12 -24.59
CA TYR A 344 -24.06 -3.86 -26.01
C TYR A 344 -25.51 -3.47 -26.26
N ARG A 345 -25.73 -2.22 -26.63
CA ARG A 345 -27.07 -1.66 -26.87
C ARG A 345 -27.00 -0.57 -27.94
N ASN A 346 -27.99 -0.54 -28.83
CA ASN A 346 -28.07 0.42 -29.94
C ASN A 346 -26.76 0.49 -30.76
N GLU A 347 -26.22 -0.68 -31.12
CA GLU A 347 -24.96 -0.82 -31.88
C GLU A 347 -23.71 -0.23 -31.19
N LYS A 348 -23.80 0.08 -29.89
CA LYS A 348 -22.70 0.62 -29.10
C LYS A 348 -22.18 -0.39 -28.10
N ILE A 349 -20.86 -0.47 -28.01
CA ILE A 349 -20.13 -1.23 -26.99
C ILE A 349 -19.78 -0.28 -25.85
N LEU A 350 -20.30 -0.57 -24.66
CA LEU A 350 -20.23 0.32 -23.51
C LEU A 350 -19.56 -0.37 -22.31
N LEU A 351 -18.68 0.35 -21.63
CA LEU A 351 -18.30 0.04 -20.25
C LEU A 351 -19.24 0.78 -19.31
N VAL A 352 -20.00 0.06 -18.50
CA VAL A 352 -21.12 0.60 -17.73
C VAL A 352 -20.87 0.46 -16.24
N ASN A 353 -21.30 1.47 -15.49
CA ASN A 353 -21.42 1.40 -14.05
C ASN A 353 -22.65 0.56 -13.64
N PRO A 354 -22.50 -0.58 -12.97
CA PRO A 354 -23.61 -1.47 -12.65
C PRO A 354 -24.63 -0.87 -11.65
N ILE A 355 -24.29 0.18 -10.89
CA ILE A 355 -25.26 0.88 -10.03
C ILE A 355 -26.05 1.93 -10.80
N ASN A 356 -25.40 2.64 -11.71
CA ASN A 356 -26.02 3.72 -12.46
C ASN A 356 -25.80 3.46 -13.95
N ALA A 357 -26.74 2.75 -14.57
CA ALA A 357 -26.63 2.37 -15.99
C ALA A 357 -26.61 3.57 -16.97
N ARG A 358 -26.82 4.80 -16.46
CA ARG A 358 -26.62 6.05 -17.20
C ARG A 358 -25.17 6.52 -17.22
N ASP A 359 -24.34 6.08 -16.27
CA ASP A 359 -22.89 6.31 -16.29
C ASP A 359 -22.23 5.21 -17.13
N TYR A 360 -21.72 5.58 -18.30
CA TYR A 360 -21.03 4.67 -19.20
C TYR A 360 -19.90 5.38 -19.96
N ILE A 361 -18.95 4.58 -20.44
CA ILE A 361 -17.93 4.98 -21.41
C ILE A 361 -18.26 4.25 -22.71
N ASP A 362 -18.52 5.00 -23.78
CA ASP A 362 -18.68 4.46 -25.13
C ASP A 362 -17.29 4.16 -25.70
N ILE A 363 -17.04 2.89 -26.02
CA ILE A 363 -15.76 2.39 -26.53
C ILE A 363 -15.89 1.80 -27.93
N THR A 364 -17.02 2.02 -28.62
CA THR A 364 -17.39 1.35 -29.87
C THR A 364 -16.33 1.48 -30.95
N ASN A 365 -15.76 2.68 -31.12
CA ASN A 365 -14.75 2.97 -32.15
C ASN A 365 -13.30 2.78 -31.65
N ASP A 366 -13.13 2.44 -30.38
CA ASP A 366 -11.83 2.36 -29.71
C ASP A 366 -11.46 0.93 -29.29
N VAL A 367 -12.33 -0.04 -29.55
CA VAL A 367 -12.12 -1.44 -29.18
C VAL A 367 -11.97 -2.31 -30.42
N LEU A 368 -10.93 -3.13 -30.44
CA LEU A 368 -10.77 -4.21 -31.39
C LEU A 368 -11.31 -5.49 -30.75
N ILE A 369 -12.42 -5.97 -31.25
CA ILE A 369 -13.05 -7.21 -30.81
C ILE A 369 -13.77 -7.87 -31.98
N ASN A 370 -13.67 -9.20 -32.09
CA ASN A 370 -14.54 -9.94 -33.00
C ASN A 370 -15.98 -9.86 -32.50
N ILE A 371 -16.86 -9.22 -33.28
CA ILE A 371 -18.25 -8.97 -32.89
C ILE A 371 -19.05 -10.26 -32.64
N ASN A 372 -18.70 -11.36 -33.32
CA ASN A 372 -19.33 -12.67 -33.12
C ASN A 372 -19.05 -13.26 -31.74
N ASN A 373 -17.93 -12.85 -31.12
CA ASN A 373 -17.53 -13.27 -29.78
C ASN A 373 -18.08 -12.38 -28.67
N LEU A 374 -18.57 -11.17 -29.02
CA LEU A 374 -19.05 -10.19 -28.04
C LEU A 374 -20.16 -10.73 -27.11
N PRO A 375 -21.16 -11.50 -27.58
CA PRO A 375 -22.17 -12.08 -26.69
C PRO A 375 -21.57 -12.98 -25.59
N VAL A 376 -20.52 -13.74 -25.91
CA VAL A 376 -19.84 -14.64 -24.97
C VAL A 376 -19.06 -13.83 -23.92
N VAL A 377 -18.38 -12.75 -24.35
CA VAL A 377 -17.68 -11.83 -23.45
C VAL A 377 -18.67 -11.16 -22.49
N ILE A 378 -19.82 -10.69 -22.98
CA ILE A 378 -20.86 -10.07 -22.16
C ILE A 378 -21.45 -11.07 -21.16
N ASP A 379 -21.76 -12.29 -21.58
CA ASP A 379 -22.29 -13.33 -20.69
C ASP A 379 -21.27 -13.72 -19.60
N TYR A 380 -20.00 -13.89 -19.99
CA TYR A 380 -18.92 -14.17 -19.04
C TYR A 380 -18.76 -13.04 -18.02
N ASN A 381 -18.69 -11.79 -18.49
CA ASN A 381 -18.59 -10.64 -17.60
C ASN A 381 -19.81 -10.53 -16.67
N LYS A 382 -21.04 -10.76 -17.16
CA LYS A 382 -22.25 -10.80 -16.32
C LYS A 382 -22.16 -11.87 -15.23
N LYS A 383 -21.69 -13.09 -15.56
CA LYS A 383 -21.49 -14.19 -14.61
C LYS A 383 -20.38 -13.89 -13.60
N LEU A 384 -19.29 -13.30 -14.06
CA LEU A 384 -18.18 -12.86 -13.20
C LEU A 384 -18.68 -11.83 -12.19
N LEU A 385 -19.46 -10.85 -12.66
CA LEU A 385 -20.12 -9.89 -11.80
C LEU A 385 -21.09 -10.57 -10.82
N SER A 386 -21.92 -11.54 -11.22
CA SER A 386 -22.81 -12.21 -10.25
C SER A 386 -22.09 -13.09 -9.23
N ASN A 387 -20.91 -13.63 -9.58
CA ASN A 387 -20.14 -14.54 -8.74
C ASN A 387 -19.13 -13.83 -7.82
N VAL A 388 -18.75 -12.59 -8.16
CA VAL A 388 -17.75 -11.78 -7.43
C VAL A 388 -18.35 -10.48 -6.85
N MET A 389 -19.59 -10.12 -7.21
CA MET A 389 -20.28 -8.89 -6.77
C MET A 389 -21.44 -9.14 -5.82
#